data_AF-A0A485AU17-F1
#
_entry.id   AF-A0A485AU17-F1
#
_cell.length_a   1.000
_cell.length_b   1.000
_cell.length_c   1.000
_cell.angle_alpha   90.00
_cell.angle_beta   90.00
_cell.angle_gamma   90.00
#
_symmetry.space_group_name_H-M   'P 1'
#
loop_
_entity.id
_entity.type
_entity.pdbx_description
1 polymer ?
#
loop_
_entity_poly.entity_id
_entity_poly.type
_entity_poly.pdbx_seq_one_letter_code
_entity_poly.pdbx_strand_id
1 'polypeptide(L)' 'MKLNSRTQSAQNPHNNSPVVLVHGLFGSLDNLGILARDLVNDYDILQVDMRNHGLSPRSPEMTYAAMAQDLLDTLTIGR' A
#
# COMPACT_ATOMS: atom_id res chain seq x y z
N MET A 1 -1.80 -9.75 8.35
CA MET A 1 -2.61 -10.37 7.27
C MET A 1 -2.33 -9.68 5.93
N LYS A 2 -2.57 -10.35 4.80
CA LYS A 2 -2.41 -9.73 3.48
C LYS A 2 -3.49 -8.66 3.24
N LEU A 3 -3.07 -7.45 2.86
CA LEU A 3 -3.95 -6.34 2.55
C LEU A 3 -4.41 -6.38 1.08
N ASN A 4 -5.54 -5.73 0.79
CA ASN A 4 -5.90 -5.35 -0.56
C ASN A 4 -4.92 -4.28 -1.05
N SER A 5 -4.46 -4.41 -2.30
CA SER A 5 -3.42 -3.53 -2.84
C SER A 5 -3.53 -3.35 -4.35
N ARG A 6 -3.06 -2.22 -4.84
CA ARG A 6 -2.85 -1.92 -6.27
C ARG A 6 -1.36 -1.69 -6.51
N THR A 7 -0.79 -2.42 -7.47
CA THR A 7 0.59 -2.24 -7.92
C THR A 7 0.63 -1.53 -9.26
N GLN A 8 1.64 -0.69 -9.45
CA GLN A 8 1.97 -0.06 -10.73
C GLN A 8 3.48 -0.08 -10.90
N SER A 9 3.96 -0.53 -12.05
CA SER A 9 5.39 -0.50 -12.37
C SER A 9 5.81 0.90 -12.80
N ALA A 10 7.04 1.29 -12.47
CA ALA A 10 7.64 2.55 -12.91
C ALA A 10 7.59 2.67 -14.44
N GLN A 11 7.23 3.85 -14.94
CA GLN A 11 7.25 4.13 -16.38
C GLN A 11 8.69 4.24 -16.91
N ASN A 12 9.58 4.85 -16.12
CA ASN A 12 11.02 4.94 -16.36
C ASN A 12 11.77 4.26 -15.20
N PRO A 13 12.17 3.00 -15.33
CA PRO A 13 12.82 2.28 -14.23
C PRO A 13 14.23 2.82 -13.95
N HIS A 14 14.45 3.32 -12.74
CA HIS A 14 15.74 3.89 -12.30
C HIS A 14 16.47 3.04 -11.23
N ASN A 15 16.06 1.78 -11.03
CA ASN A 15 16.53 0.92 -9.93
C ASN A 15 16.32 1.56 -8.53
N ASN A 16 15.25 2.34 -8.41
CA ASN A 16 14.82 2.92 -7.14
C ASN A 16 14.12 1.87 -6.27
N SER A 17 14.15 2.05 -4.96
CA SER A 17 13.29 1.25 -4.07
C SER A 17 11.81 1.57 -4.32
N PRO A 18 10.91 0.57 -4.29
CA PRO A 18 9.48 0.80 -4.48
C PRO A 18 8.91 1.70 -3.37
N VAL A 19 7.87 2.47 -3.70
CA VAL A 19 7.16 3.34 -2.76
C VAL A 19 5.84 2.69 -2.35
N VAL A 20 5.63 2.57 -1.04
CA VAL A 20 4.36 2.10 -0.47
C VAL A 20 3.55 3.30 0.00
N LEU A 21 2.33 3.44 -0.51
CA LEU A 21 1.41 4.52 -0.17
C LEU A 21 0.32 4.01 0.78
N VAL A 22 0.31 4.55 2.01
CA VAL A 22 -0.60 4.17 3.10
C VAL A 22 -1.53 5.33 3.42
N HIS A 23 -2.84 5.14 3.27
CA HIS A 23 -3.84 6.18 3.51
C HIS A 23 -4.12 6.42 5.02
N GLY A 24 -4.82 7.53 5.32
CA GLY A 24 -5.25 7.89 6.69
C GLY A 24 -6.61 7.29 7.11
N LEU A 25 -7.07 7.62 8.32
CA LEU A 25 -8.36 7.14 8.85
C LEU A 25 -9.54 7.47 7.91
N PHE A 26 -10.48 6.52 7.77
CA PHE A 26 -11.64 6.59 6.86
C PHE A 26 -11.31 6.64 5.37
N GLY A 27 -10.05 6.40 5.01
CA GLY A 27 -9.60 6.38 3.62
C GLY A 27 -9.70 5.00 2.94
N SER A 28 -9.20 4.98 1.71
CA SER A 28 -8.91 3.82 0.87
C SER A 28 -7.60 4.06 0.10
N LEU A 29 -7.14 3.04 -0.60
CA LEU A 29 -5.94 3.07 -1.44
C LEU A 29 -5.95 4.18 -2.51
N ASP A 30 -7.11 4.73 -2.86
CA ASP A 30 -7.23 5.81 -3.85
C ASP A 30 -6.92 7.20 -3.26
N ASN A 31 -6.90 7.38 -1.94
CA ASN A 31 -6.71 8.71 -1.32
C ASN A 31 -5.36 9.36 -1.64
N LEU A 32 -4.32 8.56 -1.83
CA LEU A 32 -2.98 9.04 -2.21
C LEU A 32 -2.73 8.94 -3.72
N GLY A 33 -3.79 8.76 -4.52
CA GLY A 33 -3.69 8.57 -5.97
C GLY A 33 -3.05 9.74 -6.71
N ILE A 34 -3.13 10.98 -6.19
CA ILE A 34 -2.45 12.12 -6.80
C ILE A 34 -0.91 12.00 -6.67
N LEU A 35 -0.41 11.48 -5.54
CA LEU A 35 1.01 11.20 -5.35
C LEU A 35 1.44 10.02 -6.22
N ALA A 36 0.61 8.96 -6.29
CA ALA A 36 0.90 7.78 -7.11
C ALA A 36 1.13 8.14 -8.59
N ARG A 37 0.31 9.04 -9.16
CA ARG A 37 0.41 9.47 -10.57
C ARG A 37 1.72 10.17 -10.92
N ASP A 38 2.29 10.90 -9.97
CA ASP A 38 3.56 11.59 -10.17
C ASP A 38 4.74 10.63 -9.91
N LEU A 39 4.69 9.88 -8.81
CA LEU A 39 5.76 8.98 -8.41
C LEU A 39 5.93 7.78 -9.36
N VAL A 40 4.86 7.31 -10.01
CA VAL A 40 4.95 6.18 -10.95
C VAL A 40 5.84 6.48 -12.17
N ASN A 41 6.23 7.73 -12.40
CA ASN A 41 7.20 8.06 -13.44
C ASN A 41 8.55 7.35 -13.17
N ASP A 42 8.99 7.28 -11.91
CA ASP A 42 10.34 6.85 -11.55
C ASP A 42 10.40 5.69 -10.52
N TYR A 43 9.26 5.34 -9.91
CA TYR A 43 9.17 4.36 -8.82
C TYR A 43 8.08 3.32 -9.10
N ASP A 44 8.35 2.07 -8.73
CA ASP A 44 7.28 1.08 -8.57
C ASP A 44 6.41 1.48 -7.38
N ILE A 45 5.10 1.51 -7.57
CA ILE A 45 4.13 1.98 -6.57
C ILE A 45 3.29 0.82 -6.06
N LEU A 46 3.16 0.74 -4.73
CA LEU A 46 2.19 -0.12 -4.04
C LEU A 46 1.23 0.75 -3.22
N GLN A 47 -0.02 0.84 -3.64
CA GLN A 47 -1.09 1.47 -2.85
C GLN A 47 -1.82 0.38 -2.07
N VAL A 48 -2.07 0.58 -0.78
CA VAL A 48 -2.74 -0.42 0.08
C VAL A 48 -3.99 0.15 0.73
N ASP A 49 -5.02 -0.68 0.88
CA ASP A 49 -6.07 -0.45 1.86
C ASP A 49 -5.57 -0.98 3.20
N MET A 50 -5.53 -0.17 4.26
CA MET A 50 -5.19 -0.68 5.58
C MET A 50 -6.27 -1.61 6.11
N ARG A 51 -5.94 -2.44 7.13
CA ARG A 51 -6.95 -3.25 7.83
C ARG A 51 -8.16 -2.39 8.17
N ASN A 52 -9.35 -2.99 8.10
CA ASN A 52 -10.62 -2.31 8.36
C ASN A 52 -11.01 -1.19 7.36
N HIS A 53 -10.28 -1.02 6.26
CA HIS A 53 -10.57 -0.01 5.24
C HIS A 53 -10.68 -0.63 3.84
N GLY A 54 -11.36 0.09 2.93
CA GLY A 54 -11.58 -0.33 1.54
C GLY A 54 -12.01 -1.78 1.40
N LEU A 55 -11.25 -2.55 0.62
CA LEU A 55 -11.48 -3.97 0.38
C LEU A 55 -10.54 -4.89 1.20
N SER A 56 -9.75 -4.32 2.11
CA SER A 56 -8.92 -5.12 3.02
C SER A 56 -9.77 -5.86 4.05
N PRO A 57 -9.28 -7.01 4.57
CA PRO A 57 -10.03 -7.76 5.57
C PRO A 57 -10.34 -6.94 6.82
N ARG A 58 -11.43 -7.32 7.49
CA ARG A 58 -11.86 -6.73 8.77
C ARG A 58 -11.26 -7.52 9.94
N SER A 59 -10.90 -6.81 11.00
CA SER A 59 -10.40 -7.38 12.25
C SER A 59 -10.87 -6.52 13.44
N PRO A 60 -11.24 -7.14 14.58
CA PRO A 60 -11.50 -6.39 15.81
C PRO A 60 -10.25 -5.70 16.38
N GLU A 61 -9.05 -6.13 15.98
CA GLU A 61 -7.79 -5.55 16.43
C GLU A 61 -7.37 -4.38 15.53
N MET A 62 -7.16 -3.20 16.13
CA MET A 62 -6.76 -1.98 15.42
C MET A 62 -5.60 -1.26 16.14
N THR A 63 -4.43 -1.92 16.21
CA THR A 63 -3.21 -1.34 16.79
C THR A 63 -2.19 -1.00 15.71
N TYR A 64 -1.29 -0.05 15.97
CA TYR A 64 -0.22 0.28 15.03
C TYR A 64 0.73 -0.89 14.79
N ALA A 65 1.03 -1.68 15.82
CA ALA A 65 1.88 -2.87 15.68
C ALA A 65 1.26 -3.88 14.71
N ALA A 66 -0.05 -4.13 14.83
CA ALA A 66 -0.74 -5.06 13.96
C ALA A 66 -0.86 -4.51 12.51
N MET A 67 -1.09 -3.19 12.36
CA MET A 67 -1.02 -2.52 11.05
C MET A 67 0.35 -2.62 10.39
N ALA A 68 1.44 -2.45 11.14
CA ALA A 68 2.80 -2.60 10.64
C ALA A 68 3.09 -4.04 10.20
N GLN A 69 2.58 -5.03 10.95
CA GLN A 69 2.70 -6.44 10.56
C GLN A 69 1.94 -6.74 9.27
N ASP A 70 0.76 -6.16 9.05
CA ASP A 70 0.03 -6.34 7.79
C ASP A 70 0.78 -5.80 6.58
N LEU A 71 1.48 -4.67 6.73
CA LEU A 71 2.35 -4.13 5.68
C LEU A 71 3.49 -5.12 5.39
N LEU A 72 4.15 -5.64 6.42
CA LEU A 72 5.22 -6.63 6.26
C LEU A 72 4.71 -7.90 5.57
N ASP A 73 3.57 -8.44 5.99
CA ASP A 73 2.95 -9.62 5.38
C ASP A 73 2.63 -9.36 3.89
N THR A 74 2.11 -8.18 3.56
CA THR A 74 1.77 -7.79 2.19
C THR A 74 3.01 -7.69 1.29
N LEU A 75 4.13 -7.19 1.82
CA LEU A 75 5.39 -7.05 1.08
C LEU A 75 6.14 -8.39 0.89
N THR A 76 5.97 -9.33 1.82
CA THR A 76 6.77 -10.57 1.83
C THR A 76 6.19 -11.64 0.89
N ILE A 77 4.89 -11.60 0.58
CA ILE A 77 4.19 -12.63 -0.21
C ILE A 77 4.44 -12.51 -1.73
N GLY A 78 5.19 -11.49 -2.17
CA GLY A 78 5.60 -11.29 -3.57
C GLY A 78 7.04 -11.72 -3.90
N ARG A 79 7.74 -12.37 -2.97
CA ARG A 79 9.05 -13.01 -3.21
C ARG A 79 8.92 -14.50 -3.45
#